data_AF-A0A9P6JI31-F1
#
_entry.id   AF-A0A9P6JI31-F1
#
_cell.length_a   1.000
_cell.length_b   1.000
_cell.length_c   1.000
_cell.angle_alpha   90.00
_cell.angle_beta   90.00
_cell.angle_gamma   90.00
#
_symmetry.space_group_name_H-M   'P 1'
#
loop_
_entity.id
_entity.type
_entity.pdbx_description
1 polymer ?
#
loop_
_entity_poly.entity_id
_entity_poly.type
_entity_poly.pdbx_seq_one_letter_code
_entity_poly.pdbx_strand_id
1 'polypeptide(L)'
;HEPIKVPAHSSPFSMLEHEAVLWEALAMMNNEEVMPSRYGIQAEEWEGGAYPTTEDLVVGGSTDCIELSVEEWGPWAERWCRALFIL
;
A
#
# COMPACT_ATOMS: atom_id res chain seq x y z
N HIS A 1 -10.54 -18.89 12.96
CA HIS A 1 -9.27 -18.15 12.83
C HIS A 1 -9.03 -17.39 14.12
N GLU A 2 -7.81 -17.40 14.67
CA GLU A 2 -7.49 -16.55 15.82
C GLU A 2 -7.61 -15.07 15.41
N PRO A 3 -8.12 -14.19 16.29
CA PRO A 3 -8.21 -12.77 16.00
C PRO A 3 -6.83 -12.19 15.68
N ILE A 4 -6.74 -11.42 14.60
CA ILE A 4 -5.55 -10.60 14.33
C ILE A 4 -5.42 -9.60 15.48
N LYS A 5 -4.25 -9.54 16.12
CA LYS A 5 -4.00 -8.58 17.19
C LYS A 5 -4.20 -7.17 16.64
N VAL A 6 -5.13 -6.44 17.24
CA VAL A 6 -5.35 -5.03 16.92
C VAL A 6 -4.06 -4.27 17.23
N PRO A 7 -3.52 -3.47 16.28
CA PRO A 7 -2.38 -2.62 16.55
C PRO A 7 -2.64 -1.72 17.76
N ALA A 8 -1.60 -1.46 18.56
CA ALA A 8 -1.72 -0.50 19.64
C ALA A 8 -2.05 0.90 19.07
N HIS A 9 -2.82 1.70 19.82
CA HIS A 9 -3.11 3.10 19.45
C HIS A 9 -1.87 4.02 19.51
N SER A 10 -0.73 3.52 19.96
CA SER A 10 0.54 4.23 20.00
C SER A 10 1.28 4.11 18.67
N SER A 11 2.14 5.09 18.37
CA SER A 11 3.10 5.00 17.26
C SER A 11 3.88 3.68 17.33
N PRO A 12 4.09 2.99 16.20
CA PRO A 12 4.93 1.79 16.16
C PRO A 12 6.42 2.12 16.36
N PHE A 13 6.81 3.40 16.28
CA PHE A 13 8.17 3.86 16.49
C PHE A 13 8.45 4.09 17.98
N SER A 14 9.52 3.46 18.46
CA SER A 14 10.03 3.67 19.83
C SER A 14 10.80 4.99 20.00
N MET A 15 11.22 5.62 18.89
CA MET A 15 12.00 6.86 18.85
C MET A 15 11.49 7.77 17.74
N LEU A 16 11.36 9.07 18.03
CA LEU A 16 10.88 10.07 17.07
C LEU A 16 11.81 10.19 15.85
N GLU A 17 13.11 9.97 16.02
CA GLU A 17 14.11 10.02 14.95
C GLU A 17 13.85 8.94 13.87
N HIS A 18 13.42 7.74 14.26
CA HIS A 18 13.09 6.68 13.30
C HIS A 18 11.85 7.02 12.47
N GLU A 19 10.87 7.66 13.10
CA GLU A 19 9.69 8.16 12.40
C GLU A 19 10.08 9.26 11.41
N ALA A 20 10.96 10.18 11.80
CA ALA A 20 11.48 11.23 10.91
C ALA A 20 12.19 10.63 9.68
N VAL A 21 13.03 9.60 9.87
CA VAL A 21 13.72 8.90 8.78
C VAL A 21 12.72 8.26 7.80
N LEU A 22 11.64 7.63 8.28
CA LEU A 22 10.59 7.10 7.41
C LEU A 22 9.97 8.21 6.55
N TRP A 23 9.60 9.33 7.18
CA TRP A 23 8.96 10.45 6.48
C TRP A 23 9.89 11.12 5.45
N GLU A 24 11.17 11.26 5.77
CA GLU A 24 12.18 11.75 4.83
C GLU A 24 12.35 10.80 3.64
N ALA A 25 12.49 9.50 3.88
CA ALA A 25 12.63 8.50 2.81
C ALA A 25 11.38 8.45 1.92
N LEU A 26 10.18 8.53 2.50
CA LEU A 26 8.92 8.62 1.74
C LEU A 26 8.86 9.88 0.87
N ALA A 27 9.28 11.02 1.40
CA ALA A 27 9.33 12.27 0.64
C ALA A 27 10.32 12.19 -0.52
N MET A 28 11.49 11.58 -0.32
CA MET A 28 12.47 11.34 -1.38
C MET A 28 11.90 10.46 -2.49
N MET A 29 11.32 9.30 -2.15
CA MET A 29 10.71 8.41 -3.15
C MET A 29 9.57 9.08 -3.92
N ASN A 30 8.80 9.94 -3.25
CA ASN A 30 7.73 10.70 -3.90
C ASN A 30 8.28 11.75 -4.88
N ASN A 31 9.34 12.46 -4.50
CA ASN A 31 9.97 13.49 -5.35
C ASN A 31 10.71 12.90 -6.56
N GLU A 32 11.28 11.70 -6.41
CA GLU A 32 11.96 10.99 -7.49
C GLU A 32 11.01 10.11 -8.32
N GLU A 33 9.71 10.11 -8.00
CA GLU A 33 8.68 9.27 -8.62
C GLU A 33 9.04 7.78 -8.64
N VAL A 34 9.84 7.33 -7.67
CA VAL A 34 10.28 5.93 -7.57
C VAL A 34 9.12 5.07 -7.08
N MET A 35 8.78 4.05 -7.88
CA MET A 35 7.85 2.99 -7.53
C MET A 35 8.60 1.68 -7.28
N PRO A 36 8.41 1.02 -6.12
CA PRO A 36 8.99 -0.29 -5.89
C PRO A 36 8.31 -1.35 -6.77
N SER A 37 9.09 -2.34 -7.22
CA SER A 37 8.57 -3.49 -7.97
C SER A 37 8.23 -4.65 -7.03
N ARG A 38 7.43 -5.60 -7.51
CA ARG A 38 6.91 -6.79 -6.79
C ARG A 38 5.82 -6.49 -5.76
N TYR A 39 5.17 -5.34 -5.90
CA TYR A 39 4.04 -4.94 -5.06
C TYR A 39 2.72 -4.86 -5.85
N GLY A 40 2.74 -5.18 -7.15
CA GLY A 40 1.54 -5.10 -8.00
C GLY A 40 1.08 -3.67 -8.27
N ILE A 41 2.02 -2.72 -8.30
CA ILE A 41 1.75 -1.28 -8.43
C ILE A 41 2.33 -0.68 -9.71
N GLN A 42 3.28 -1.36 -10.35
CA GLN A 42 3.81 -0.94 -11.65
C GLN A 42 2.94 -1.49 -12.78
N ALA A 43 2.85 -0.74 -13.88
CA ALA A 43 2.05 -1.15 -15.04
C ALA A 43 2.49 -2.49 -15.63
N GLU A 44 3.79 -2.80 -15.55
CA GLU A 44 4.38 -4.06 -15.99
C GLU A 44 3.92 -5.26 -15.16
N GLU A 45 3.41 -5.03 -13.96
CA GLU A 45 2.89 -6.07 -13.06
C GLU A 45 1.40 -6.35 -13.29
N TRP A 46 0.70 -5.45 -13.98
CA TRP A 46 -0.73 -5.57 -14.22
C TRP A 46 -1.02 -6.40 -15.46
N GLU A 47 -2.06 -7.24 -15.36
CA GLU A 47 -2.54 -8.00 -16.50
C GLU A 47 -3.06 -7.04 -17.59
N GLY A 48 -2.41 -7.04 -18.75
CA GLY A 48 -2.74 -6.14 -19.85
C GLY A 48 -2.19 -4.71 -19.71
N GLY A 49 -1.34 -4.43 -18.72
CA GLY A 49 -0.64 -3.15 -18.58
C GLY A 49 -1.50 -1.99 -18.06
N ALA A 50 -2.69 -2.28 -17.52
CA ALA A 50 -3.64 -1.28 -17.04
C ALA A 50 -4.04 -1.56 -15.60
N TYR A 51 -4.30 -0.48 -14.83
CA TYR A 51 -4.67 -0.60 -13.42
C TYR A 51 -5.92 -1.48 -13.27
N PRO A 52 -5.94 -2.44 -12.32
CA PRO A 52 -7.08 -3.32 -12.13
C PRO A 52 -8.32 -2.50 -11.75
N THR A 53 -9.42 -2.70 -12.47
CA THR A 53 -10.67 -1.95 -12.22
C THR A 53 -11.56 -2.61 -11.18
N THR A 54 -11.30 -3.88 -10.86
CA THR A 54 -12.09 -4.68 -9.92
C THR A 54 -11.20 -5.67 -9.20
N GLU A 55 -11.54 -6.00 -7.95
CA GLU A 55 -10.90 -7.07 -7.18
C GLU A 55 -11.94 -7.88 -6.42
N ASP A 56 -11.76 -9.21 -6.39
CA ASP A 56 -12.63 -10.12 -5.65
C ASP A 56 -12.12 -10.28 -4.22
N LEU A 57 -12.87 -9.77 -3.24
CA LEU A 57 -12.57 -9.90 -1.81
C LEU A 57 -13.40 -11.00 -1.17
N VAL A 58 -12.74 -11.91 -0.45
CA VAL A 58 -13.43 -12.94 0.32
C VAL A 58 -13.77 -12.40 1.71
N VAL A 59 -15.05 -12.20 1.99
CA VAL A 59 -15.57 -11.73 3.27
C VAL A 59 -16.45 -12.80 3.89
N GLY A 60 -16.02 -13.38 5.02
CA GLY A 60 -16.86 -14.34 5.77
C GLY A 60 -17.32 -15.59 5.01
N GLY A 61 -16.64 -15.96 3.92
CA GLY A 61 -16.98 -17.12 3.08
C GLY A 61 -17.81 -16.79 1.83
N SER A 62 -18.20 -15.53 1.63
CA SER A 62 -18.69 -15.02 0.34
C SER A 62 -17.57 -14.26 -0.38
N THR A 63 -17.68 -14.17 -1.70
CA THR A 63 -16.80 -13.34 -2.54
C THR A 63 -17.60 -12.12 -2.99
N ASP A 64 -17.09 -10.94 -2.63
CA ASP A 64 -17.63 -9.65 -3.03
C ASP A 64 -16.66 -8.99 -4.02
N CYS A 65 -17.18 -8.57 -5.18
CA CYS A 65 -16.41 -7.84 -6.17
C CYS A 65 -16.43 -6.35 -5.81
N ILE A 66 -15.26 -5.76 -5.60
CA ILE A 66 -15.11 -4.33 -5.32
C ILE A 66 -14.58 -3.60 -6.55
N GLU A 67 -15.04 -2.36 -6.77
CA GLU A 67 -14.51 -1.49 -7.81
C GLU A 67 -13.25 -0.76 -7.30
N LEU A 68 -12.21 -0.79 -8.12
CA LEU A 68 -10.92 -0.16 -7.88
C LEU A 68 -10.74 1.02 -8.84
N SER A 69 -11.40 2.13 -8.57
CA SER A 69 -11.14 3.38 -9.29
C SER A 69 -9.69 3.81 -9.11
N VAL A 70 -8.95 3.99 -10.23
CA VAL A 70 -7.55 4.44 -10.19
C VAL A 70 -7.42 5.83 -9.56
N GLU A 71 -8.42 6.69 -9.72
CA GLU A 71 -8.41 8.06 -9.19
C GLU A 71 -8.48 8.08 -7.66
N GLU A 72 -9.23 7.13 -7.09
CA GLU A 72 -9.40 7.02 -5.65
C GLU A 72 -8.29 6.16 -5.05
N TRP A 73 -8.07 4.96 -5.58
CA TRP A 73 -7.20 3.94 -4.98
C TRP A 73 -5.73 4.07 -5.38
N GLY A 74 -5.43 4.54 -6.59
CA GLY A 74 -4.06 4.62 -7.12
C GLY A 74 -3.11 5.38 -6.18
N PRO A 75 -3.43 6.64 -5.80
CA PRO A 75 -2.58 7.42 -4.90
C PRO A 75 -2.36 6.75 -3.53
N TRP A 76 -3.37 6.04 -3.01
CA TRP A 76 -3.22 5.30 -1.75
C TRP A 76 -2.33 4.07 -1.92
N ALA A 77 -2.56 3.29 -2.97
CA ALA A 77 -1.78 2.08 -3.27
C ALA A 77 -0.30 2.42 -3.46
N GLU A 78 0.02 3.48 -4.22
CA GLU A 78 1.39 3.98 -4.38
C GLU A 78 2.04 4.35 -3.05
N ARG A 79 1.34 5.13 -2.22
CA ARG A 79 1.86 5.57 -0.92
C ARG A 79 2.11 4.39 0.01
N TRP A 80 1.21 3.42 0.03
CA TRP A 80 1.34 2.20 0.83
C TRP A 80 2.52 1.35 0.35
N CYS A 81 2.67 1.14 -0.97
CA CYS A 81 3.77 0.37 -1.52
C CYS A 81 5.13 1.02 -1.22
N ARG A 82 5.26 2.35 -1.38
CA ARG A 82 6.47 3.09 -0.99
C ARG A 82 6.78 2.92 0.50
N ALA A 83 5.78 3.04 1.37
CA ALA A 83 5.98 2.88 2.81
C ALA A 83 6.42 1.47 3.17
N LEU A 84 5.79 0.44 2.58
CA LEU A 84 6.13 -0.96 2.79
C LEU A 84 7.51 -1.33 2.26
N PHE A 85 8.03 -0.62 1.25
CA PHE A 85 9.37 -0.85 0.73
C PHE A 85 10.47 -0.28 1.65
N ILE A 86 10.16 0.79 2.39
CA ILE A 86 11.08 1.43 3.33
C ILE A 86 11.17 0.68 4.67
N LEU A 87 10.07 0.05 5.10
CA LEU A 87 9.94 -0.69 6.36
C LEU A 87 10.54 -2.10 6.29
#